data_AF-A0A3B9QEC6-F1
#
_entry.id   AF-A0A3B9QEC6-F1
#
_cell.length_a   1.000
_cell.length_b   1.000
_cell.length_c   1.000
_cell.angle_alpha   90.00
_cell.angle_beta   90.00
_cell.angle_gamma   90.00
#
_symmetry.space_group_name_H-M   'P 1'
#
loop_
_entity.id
_entity.type
_entity.pdbx_description
1 polymer ?
#
loop_
_entity_poly.entity_id
_entity_poly.type
_entity_poly.pdbx_seq_one_letter_code
_entity_poly.pdbx_strand_id
1 'polypeptide(L)'
;MDERDRALVTELVSGTQRWKRFLDFYIAGFSHRPLDKVSPEVLNALRLGTYQLLFMGLPDYAAVSSVVGTLRARSHRGFVNGVLRAMARNLGHVELPSLDDCPEKYAGIRYSFPDWIVRRYFERFGMEAALSLLKVQNHPPPVTLRINGAKTERGLLLEKLRDAGLPAEPGKLGISIKVAGGRRVSEFPGYTEGLFAVQNEAAMIATMVLGPEHGDVVWDMCAAPGGKTMHIAELVSGTGFVVASDIDEHRTGLIGESKQRLGFDNVSTVVLDATHADKAAQALRSAGLPVCFDKVLVDAPCSGLGVIGKHPDIKWMRRESDIPAMAIRQSLLLDTAARFLKPGGALAYSTCTPASYTHL
;
A
#
# COMPACT_ATOMS: atom_id res chain seq x y z
N MET A 1 8.24 17.88 -16.44
CA MET A 1 6.85 17.47 -16.19
C MET A 1 6.38 18.23 -14.96
N ASP A 2 5.39 19.09 -15.15
CA ASP A 2 4.86 19.92 -14.07
C ASP A 2 4.04 19.07 -13.07
N GLU A 3 3.50 19.69 -12.03
CA GLU A 3 2.75 18.99 -10.98
C GLU A 3 1.41 18.42 -11.48
N ARG A 4 0.74 19.11 -12.40
CA ARG A 4 -0.55 18.68 -12.95
C ARG A 4 -0.37 17.44 -13.81
N ASP A 5 0.67 17.42 -14.63
CA ASP A 5 1.04 16.27 -15.44
C ASP A 5 1.41 15.06 -14.57
N ARG A 6 2.13 15.27 -13.46
CA ARG A 6 2.44 14.19 -12.50
C ARG A 6 1.19 13.61 -11.86
N ALA A 7 0.30 14.46 -11.37
CA ALA A 7 -0.97 14.01 -10.79
C ALA A 7 -1.80 13.22 -11.81
N LEU A 8 -1.88 13.71 -13.06
CA LEU A 8 -2.59 13.04 -14.14
C LEU A 8 -1.95 11.68 -14.48
N VAL A 9 -0.63 11.59 -14.58
CA VAL A 9 0.07 10.32 -14.84
C VAL A 9 -0.17 9.33 -13.70
N THR A 10 -0.08 9.78 -12.44
CA THR A 10 -0.35 8.92 -11.28
C THR A 10 -1.79 8.40 -11.29
N GLU A 11 -2.76 9.26 -11.61
CA GLU A 11 -4.16 8.89 -11.72
C GLU A 11 -4.40 7.90 -12.86
N LEU A 12 -3.86 8.16 -14.05
CA LEU A 12 -3.99 7.26 -15.20
C LEU A 12 -3.38 5.90 -14.90
N VAL A 13 -2.14 5.84 -14.42
CA VAL A 13 -1.46 4.56 -14.12
C VAL A 13 -2.20 3.81 -13.01
N SER A 14 -2.47 4.48 -11.87
CA SER A 14 -3.11 3.82 -10.72
C SER A 14 -4.54 3.40 -11.02
N GLY A 15 -5.31 4.26 -11.70
CA GLY A 15 -6.69 4.02 -12.12
C GLY A 15 -6.80 2.87 -13.11
N THR A 16 -5.93 2.85 -14.12
CA THR A 16 -5.90 1.78 -15.13
C THR A 16 -5.52 0.44 -14.50
N GLN A 17 -4.54 0.41 -13.59
CA GLN A 17 -4.21 -0.80 -12.84
C GLN A 17 -5.38 -1.22 -11.94
N ARG A 18 -5.99 -0.29 -11.21
CA ARG A 18 -7.10 -0.59 -10.29
C ARG A 18 -8.28 -1.25 -10.98
N TRP A 19 -8.63 -0.78 -12.17
CA TRP A 19 -9.77 -1.22 -12.96
C TRP A 19 -9.42 -2.16 -14.11
N LYS A 20 -8.18 -2.64 -14.19
CA LYS A 20 -7.64 -3.41 -15.33
C LYS A 20 -8.57 -4.52 -15.84
N ARG A 21 -9.13 -5.38 -14.97
CA ARG A 21 -10.01 -6.48 -15.42
C ARG A 21 -11.38 -5.98 -15.89
N PHE A 22 -11.90 -4.93 -15.25
CA PHE A 22 -13.13 -4.27 -15.71
C PHE A 22 -12.92 -3.61 -17.08
N LEU A 23 -11.81 -2.92 -17.28
CA LEU A 23 -11.43 -2.32 -18.56
C LEU A 23 -11.25 -3.40 -19.64
N ASP A 24 -10.53 -4.49 -19.32
CA ASP A 24 -10.34 -5.62 -20.24
C ASP A 24 -11.70 -6.23 -20.66
N PHE A 25 -12.64 -6.37 -19.72
CA PHE A 25 -14.00 -6.85 -20.02
C PHE A 25 -14.74 -5.92 -20.98
N TYR A 26 -14.68 -4.60 -20.77
CA TYR A 26 -15.28 -3.62 -21.67
C TYR A 26 -14.63 -3.65 -23.05
N ILE A 27 -13.29 -3.66 -23.12
CA ILE A 27 -12.56 -3.69 -24.39
C ILE A 27 -12.94 -4.94 -25.20
N ALA A 28 -13.08 -6.09 -24.55
CA ALA A 28 -13.49 -7.34 -25.20
C ALA A 28 -14.88 -7.24 -25.85
N GLY A 29 -15.82 -6.50 -25.26
CA GLY A 29 -17.15 -6.27 -25.85
C GLY A 29 -17.15 -5.46 -27.15
N PHE A 30 -16.09 -4.67 -27.39
CA PHE A 30 -15.95 -3.82 -28.59
C PHE A 30 -14.81 -4.22 -29.52
N SER A 31 -14.06 -5.26 -29.18
CA SER A 31 -12.91 -5.73 -29.97
C SER A 31 -13.26 -7.00 -30.73
N HIS A 32 -13.15 -6.96 -32.05
CA HIS A 32 -13.22 -8.18 -32.88
C HIS A 32 -11.98 -9.09 -32.71
N ARG A 33 -10.91 -8.62 -32.07
CA ARG A 33 -9.70 -9.39 -31.81
C ARG A 33 -9.69 -9.88 -30.35
N PRO A 34 -9.43 -11.17 -30.10
CA PRO A 34 -9.14 -11.66 -28.76
C PRO A 34 -7.99 -10.88 -28.12
N LEU A 35 -8.14 -10.50 -26.84
CA LEU A 35 -7.19 -9.59 -26.18
C LEU A 35 -5.80 -10.22 -25.97
N ASP A 36 -5.72 -11.55 -25.88
CA ASP A 36 -4.46 -12.31 -25.82
C ASP A 36 -3.65 -12.24 -27.12
N LYS A 37 -4.29 -11.87 -28.24
CA LYS A 37 -3.64 -11.65 -29.54
C LYS A 37 -3.30 -10.18 -29.80
N VAL A 38 -3.69 -9.27 -28.91
CA VAL A 38 -3.37 -7.84 -29.01
C VAL A 38 -2.03 -7.60 -28.31
N SER A 39 -1.14 -6.83 -28.93
CA SER A 39 0.17 -6.54 -28.33
C SER A 39 0.02 -5.75 -27.01
N PRO A 40 0.94 -5.93 -26.04
CA PRO A 40 0.85 -5.24 -24.75
C PRO A 40 0.78 -3.70 -24.86
N GLU A 41 1.54 -3.10 -25.77
CA GLU A 41 1.52 -1.65 -26.05
C GLU A 41 0.11 -1.18 -26.46
N VAL A 42 -0.51 -1.89 -27.41
CA VAL A 42 -1.84 -1.56 -27.95
C VAL A 42 -2.92 -1.79 -26.90
N LEU A 43 -2.82 -2.89 -26.13
CA LEU A 43 -3.78 -3.19 -25.09
C LEU A 43 -3.69 -2.20 -23.92
N ASN A 44 -2.50 -1.74 -23.55
CA ASN A 44 -2.33 -0.69 -22.55
C ASN A 44 -2.88 0.65 -23.04
N ALA A 45 -2.69 0.99 -24.32
CA ALA A 45 -3.33 2.15 -24.93
C ALA A 45 -4.86 2.05 -24.84
N LEU A 46 -5.45 0.91 -25.23
CA LEU A 46 -6.90 0.69 -25.09
C LEU A 46 -7.38 0.84 -23.65
N ARG A 47 -6.65 0.30 -22.67
CA ARG A 47 -7.00 0.44 -21.25
C ARG A 47 -6.95 1.90 -20.79
N LEU A 48 -5.92 2.66 -21.15
CA LEU A 48 -5.81 4.09 -20.83
C LEU A 48 -6.95 4.90 -21.45
N GLY A 49 -7.30 4.63 -22.70
CA GLY A 49 -8.41 5.31 -23.38
C GLY A 49 -9.76 4.95 -22.76
N THR A 50 -9.97 3.67 -22.47
CA THR A 50 -11.19 3.17 -21.82
C THR A 50 -11.34 3.74 -20.41
N TYR A 51 -10.24 3.85 -19.66
CA TYR A 51 -10.25 4.46 -18.34
C TYR A 51 -10.65 5.93 -18.39
N GLN A 52 -10.08 6.69 -19.33
CA GLN A 52 -10.44 8.10 -19.52
C GLN A 52 -11.92 8.28 -19.87
N LEU A 53 -12.47 7.45 -20.77
CA LEU A 53 -13.88 7.50 -21.16
C LEU A 53 -14.82 7.17 -20.00
N LEU A 54 -14.51 6.16 -19.20
CA LEU A 54 -15.40 5.67 -18.14
C LEU A 54 -15.30 6.44 -16.82
N PHE A 55 -14.11 6.94 -16.47
CA PHE A 55 -13.85 7.43 -15.11
C PHE A 55 -13.42 8.89 -15.03
N MET A 56 -12.92 9.50 -16.11
CA MET A 56 -12.33 10.85 -16.04
C MET A 56 -13.23 11.97 -16.55
N GLY A 57 -14.39 11.66 -17.13
CA GLY A 57 -15.35 12.66 -17.62
C GLY A 57 -14.78 13.57 -18.72
N LEU A 58 -13.74 13.12 -19.43
CA LEU A 58 -13.15 13.86 -20.54
C LEU A 58 -14.04 13.75 -21.78
N PRO A 59 -14.10 14.78 -22.65
CA PRO A 59 -14.76 14.64 -23.95
C PRO A 59 -14.19 13.47 -24.75
N ASP A 60 -15.06 12.69 -25.40
CA ASP A 60 -14.69 11.48 -26.13
C ASP A 60 -13.50 11.68 -27.08
N TYR A 61 -13.51 12.79 -27.83
CA TYR A 61 -12.44 13.09 -28.79
C TYR A 61 -11.09 13.30 -28.09
N ALA A 62 -11.09 13.91 -26.91
CA ALA A 62 -9.88 14.20 -26.15
C ALA A 62 -9.29 12.91 -25.59
N ALA A 63 -10.12 12.08 -24.94
CA ALA A 63 -9.71 10.77 -24.41
C ALA A 63 -9.16 9.82 -25.50
N VAL A 64 -9.76 9.85 -26.70
CA VAL A 64 -9.30 9.03 -27.83
C VAL A 64 -7.99 9.56 -28.40
N SER A 65 -7.93 10.87 -28.69
CA SER A 65 -6.76 11.49 -29.33
C SER A 65 -5.49 11.40 -28.47
N SER A 66 -5.63 11.57 -27.14
CA SER A 66 -4.51 11.56 -26.20
C SER A 66 -3.74 10.25 -26.25
N VAL A 67 -4.46 9.13 -26.34
CA VAL A 67 -3.89 7.79 -26.43
C VAL A 67 -3.42 7.46 -27.83
N VAL A 68 -4.22 7.73 -28.86
CA VAL A 68 -3.89 7.35 -30.25
C VAL A 68 -2.61 8.04 -30.71
N GLY A 69 -2.36 9.28 -30.27
CA GLY A 69 -1.14 10.02 -30.57
C GLY A 69 0.15 9.34 -30.05
N THR A 70 0.07 8.54 -28.98
CA THR A 70 1.24 7.88 -28.39
C THR A 70 1.73 6.66 -29.19
N LEU A 71 0.87 6.07 -30.02
CA LEU A 71 1.18 4.85 -30.76
C LEU A 71 2.03 5.16 -31.99
N ARG A 72 3.06 4.35 -32.26
CA ARG A 72 3.96 4.57 -33.41
C ARG A 72 3.37 4.10 -34.73
N ALA A 73 2.82 2.88 -34.78
CA ALA A 73 2.33 2.27 -36.01
C ALA A 73 0.94 2.78 -36.42
N ARG A 74 0.77 3.15 -37.69
CA ARG A 74 -0.53 3.62 -38.24
C ARG A 74 -1.64 2.57 -38.09
N SER A 75 -1.33 1.29 -38.25
CA SER A 75 -2.26 0.18 -38.05
C SER A 75 -2.77 0.10 -36.59
N HIS A 76 -1.89 0.32 -35.62
CA HIS A 76 -2.25 0.36 -34.20
C HIS A 76 -3.15 1.55 -33.90
N ARG A 77 -2.82 2.74 -34.43
CA ARG A 77 -3.65 3.95 -34.30
C ARG A 77 -5.08 3.72 -34.82
N GLY A 78 -5.20 3.14 -36.01
CA GLY A 78 -6.51 2.87 -36.63
C GLY A 78 -7.37 1.92 -35.79
N PHE A 79 -6.78 0.82 -35.32
CA PHE A 79 -7.46 -0.15 -34.47
C PHE A 79 -7.92 0.47 -33.13
N VAL A 80 -7.01 1.12 -32.40
CA VAL A 80 -7.32 1.74 -31.10
C VAL A 80 -8.39 2.82 -31.23
N ASN A 81 -8.27 3.69 -32.23
CA ASN A 81 -9.27 4.72 -32.50
C ASN A 81 -10.64 4.11 -32.82
N GLY A 82 -10.68 3.03 -33.62
CA GLY A 82 -11.92 2.33 -33.96
C GLY A 82 -12.65 1.78 -32.73
N VAL A 83 -11.92 1.03 -31.89
CA VAL A 83 -12.48 0.42 -30.67
C VAL A 83 -12.97 1.49 -29.69
N LEU A 84 -12.14 2.50 -29.37
CA LEU A 84 -12.53 3.52 -28.40
C LEU A 84 -13.69 4.39 -28.88
N ARG A 85 -13.77 4.72 -30.18
CA ARG A 85 -14.93 5.45 -30.72
C ARG A 85 -16.20 4.60 -30.73
N ALA A 86 -16.10 3.30 -31.00
CA ALA A 86 -17.23 2.40 -30.94
C ALA A 86 -17.77 2.28 -29.50
N MET A 87 -16.86 2.21 -28.53
CA MET A 87 -17.17 2.18 -27.11
C MET A 87 -17.80 3.50 -26.64
N ALA A 88 -17.23 4.66 -26.97
CA ALA A 88 -17.75 5.97 -26.59
C ALA A 88 -19.21 6.18 -27.02
N ARG A 89 -19.60 5.68 -28.20
CA ARG A 89 -20.99 5.72 -28.68
C ARG A 89 -21.95 4.78 -27.94
N ASN A 90 -21.45 3.78 -27.23
CA ASN A 90 -22.22 2.65 -26.69
C ASN A 90 -21.82 2.28 -25.25
N LEU A 91 -21.41 3.25 -24.43
CA LEU A 91 -20.83 3.00 -23.09
C LEU A 91 -21.73 2.15 -22.16
N GLY A 92 -23.05 2.14 -22.39
CA GLY A 92 -24.02 1.37 -21.59
C GLY A 92 -24.30 -0.07 -22.05
N HIS A 93 -23.67 -0.56 -23.13
CA HIS A 93 -24.07 -1.83 -23.77
C HIS A 93 -23.33 -3.08 -23.30
N VAL A 94 -22.47 -3.01 -22.28
CA VAL A 94 -21.76 -4.20 -21.77
C VAL A 94 -22.44 -4.73 -20.52
N GLU A 95 -23.20 -5.82 -20.68
CA GLU A 95 -23.86 -6.51 -19.56
C GLU A 95 -22.85 -7.30 -18.73
N LEU A 96 -22.89 -7.10 -17.42
CA LEU A 96 -22.12 -7.90 -16.47
C LEU A 96 -22.77 -9.28 -16.31
N PRO A 97 -22.00 -10.34 -15.97
CA PRO A 97 -22.59 -11.62 -15.61
C PRO A 97 -23.51 -11.47 -14.39
N SER A 98 -24.50 -12.35 -14.27
CA SER A 98 -25.40 -12.39 -13.11
C SER A 98 -24.63 -12.65 -11.81
N LEU A 99 -24.92 -11.86 -10.78
CA LEU A 99 -24.40 -12.08 -9.42
C LEU A 99 -24.91 -13.41 -8.86
N ASP A 100 -26.17 -13.76 -9.14
CA ASP A 100 -26.80 -14.97 -8.61
C ASP A 100 -26.25 -16.24 -9.27
N ASP A 101 -25.97 -16.19 -10.58
CA ASP A 101 -25.48 -17.37 -11.32
C ASP A 101 -23.97 -17.56 -11.19
N CYS A 102 -23.19 -16.47 -11.14
CA CYS A 102 -21.73 -16.50 -11.22
C CYS A 102 -21.09 -15.45 -10.28
N PRO A 103 -21.26 -15.57 -8.95
CA PRO A 103 -20.91 -14.51 -8.01
C PRO A 103 -19.41 -14.16 -8.01
N GLU A 104 -18.52 -15.16 -8.11
CA GLU A 104 -17.07 -14.93 -8.19
C GLU A 104 -16.69 -14.11 -9.45
N LYS A 105 -17.24 -14.52 -10.60
CA LYS A 105 -16.97 -13.87 -11.90
C LYS A 105 -17.55 -12.46 -11.94
N TYR A 106 -18.77 -12.28 -11.42
CA TYR A 106 -19.39 -10.97 -11.26
C TYR A 106 -18.51 -10.06 -10.41
N ALA A 107 -18.16 -10.48 -9.19
CA ALA A 107 -17.37 -9.66 -8.28
C ALA A 107 -15.98 -9.35 -8.87
N GLY A 108 -15.34 -10.34 -9.48
CA GLY A 108 -14.04 -10.20 -10.13
C GLY A 108 -14.05 -9.17 -11.26
N ILE A 109 -15.08 -9.16 -12.11
CA ILE A 109 -15.22 -8.17 -13.18
C ILE A 109 -15.67 -6.83 -12.60
N ARG A 110 -16.78 -6.80 -11.87
CA ARG A 110 -17.43 -5.58 -11.34
C ARG A 110 -16.51 -4.73 -10.49
N TYR A 111 -15.65 -5.36 -9.70
CA TYR A 111 -14.68 -4.71 -8.83
C TYR A 111 -13.24 -4.84 -9.35
N SER A 112 -13.01 -5.44 -10.52
CA SER A 112 -11.69 -5.59 -11.11
C SER A 112 -10.66 -6.23 -10.16
N PHE A 113 -10.91 -7.48 -9.78
CA PHE A 113 -9.99 -8.34 -9.01
C PHE A 113 -9.77 -9.67 -9.74
N PRO A 114 -8.62 -10.32 -9.59
CA PRO A 114 -8.44 -11.73 -9.97
C PRO A 114 -9.41 -12.65 -9.23
N ASP A 115 -9.83 -13.73 -9.88
CA ASP A 115 -10.78 -14.71 -9.30
C ASP A 115 -10.27 -15.31 -7.99
N TRP A 116 -8.96 -15.59 -7.88
CA TRP A 116 -8.38 -16.18 -6.68
C TRP A 116 -8.50 -15.28 -5.43
N ILE A 117 -8.43 -13.95 -5.60
CA ILE A 117 -8.62 -13.00 -4.48
C ILE A 117 -10.09 -13.01 -4.05
N VAL A 118 -11.00 -12.96 -5.03
CA VAL A 118 -12.46 -12.97 -4.78
C VAL A 118 -12.87 -14.23 -4.04
N ARG A 119 -12.46 -15.40 -4.54
CA ARG A 119 -12.72 -16.70 -3.91
C ARG A 119 -12.24 -16.73 -2.46
N ARG A 120 -10.99 -16.33 -2.22
CA ARG A 120 -10.42 -16.29 -0.86
C ARG A 120 -11.18 -15.35 0.07
N TYR A 121 -11.67 -14.21 -0.42
CA TYR A 121 -12.49 -13.31 0.39
C TYR A 121 -13.88 -13.88 0.66
N PHE A 122 -14.49 -14.55 -0.31
CA PHE A 122 -15.78 -15.22 -0.14
C PHE A 122 -15.67 -16.34 0.90
N GLU A 123 -14.63 -17.18 0.80
CA GLU A 123 -14.35 -18.26 1.75
C GLU A 123 -14.11 -17.72 3.18
N ARG A 124 -13.37 -16.61 3.32
CA ARG A 124 -12.99 -16.09 4.64
C ARG A 124 -14.07 -15.23 5.31
N PHE A 125 -14.78 -14.41 4.55
CA PHE A 125 -15.66 -13.37 5.09
C PHE A 125 -17.14 -13.57 4.74
N GLY A 126 -17.45 -14.53 3.87
CA GLY A 126 -18.78 -14.64 3.25
C GLY A 126 -18.98 -13.59 2.14
N MET A 127 -19.98 -13.84 1.29
CA MET A 127 -20.20 -13.06 0.07
C MET A 127 -20.46 -11.56 0.35
N GLU A 128 -21.35 -11.22 1.28
CA GLU A 128 -21.73 -9.83 1.55
C GLU A 128 -20.54 -8.98 2.02
N ALA A 129 -19.83 -9.44 3.06
CA ALA A 129 -18.68 -8.73 3.60
C ALA A 129 -17.51 -8.66 2.60
N ALA A 130 -17.31 -9.72 1.80
CA ALA A 130 -16.32 -9.72 0.75
C ALA A 130 -16.63 -8.71 -0.36
N LEU A 131 -17.89 -8.62 -0.82
CA LEU A 131 -18.30 -7.60 -1.81
C LEU A 131 -18.08 -6.18 -1.27
N SER A 132 -18.39 -5.95 0.01
CA SER A 132 -18.11 -4.67 0.68
C SER A 132 -16.62 -4.37 0.72
N LEU A 133 -15.78 -5.36 1.06
CA LEU A 133 -14.32 -5.21 1.08
C LEU A 133 -13.74 -4.90 -0.31
N LEU A 134 -14.16 -5.63 -1.35
CA LEU A 134 -13.74 -5.41 -2.74
C LEU A 134 -14.10 -3.99 -3.21
N LYS A 135 -15.29 -3.51 -2.84
CA LYS A 135 -15.73 -2.14 -3.13
C LYS A 135 -14.83 -1.11 -2.45
N VAL A 136 -14.57 -1.25 -1.16
CA VAL A 136 -13.73 -0.30 -0.39
C VAL A 136 -12.29 -0.30 -0.91
N GLN A 137 -11.72 -1.47 -1.22
CA GLN A 137 -10.36 -1.60 -1.75
C GLN A 137 -10.18 -1.05 -3.18
N ASN A 138 -11.27 -0.67 -3.85
CA ASN A 138 -11.24 0.07 -5.11
C ASN A 138 -11.25 1.58 -4.96
N HIS A 139 -11.02 2.09 -3.75
CA HIS A 139 -10.84 3.51 -3.53
C HIS A 139 -9.52 3.75 -2.79
N PRO A 140 -8.74 4.77 -3.20
CA PRO A 140 -7.58 5.17 -2.43
C PRO A 140 -8.02 5.65 -1.04
N PRO A 141 -7.40 5.19 0.05
CA PRO A 141 -7.71 5.70 1.38
C PRO A 141 -7.24 7.16 1.51
N PRO A 142 -7.86 7.97 2.40
CA PRO A 142 -7.37 9.30 2.70
C PRO A 142 -5.95 9.24 3.28
N VAL A 143 -5.19 10.34 3.12
CA VAL A 143 -3.87 10.46 3.75
C VAL A 143 -4.08 10.51 5.26
N THR A 144 -3.35 9.66 5.98
CA THR A 144 -3.35 9.66 7.45
C THR A 144 -1.97 10.07 7.94
N LEU A 145 -1.94 11.00 8.87
CA LEU A 145 -0.75 11.50 9.53
C LEU A 145 -0.75 11.00 10.98
N ARG A 146 0.39 10.48 11.44
CA ARG A 146 0.68 10.32 12.87
C ARG A 146 1.37 11.58 13.35
N ILE A 147 0.87 12.17 14.42
CA ILE A 147 1.50 13.31 15.07
C ILE A 147 2.81 12.86 15.73
N ASN A 148 3.82 13.73 15.68
CA ASN A 148 5.01 13.60 16.51
C ASN A 148 4.75 14.36 17.83
N GLY A 149 4.32 13.62 18.84
CA GLY A 149 3.97 14.14 20.17
C GLY A 149 5.14 14.80 20.90
N ALA A 150 6.38 14.51 20.50
CA ALA A 150 7.55 15.20 21.05
C ALA A 150 7.71 16.64 20.54
N LYS A 151 7.00 17.02 19.46
CA LYS A 151 7.15 18.33 18.79
C LYS A 151 5.86 19.13 18.70
N THR A 152 4.69 18.50 18.74
CA THR A 152 3.41 19.18 18.60
C THR A 152 2.26 18.38 19.19
N GLU A 153 1.11 19.02 19.29
CA GLU A 153 -0.15 18.41 19.73
C GLU A 153 -1.15 18.33 18.57
N ARG A 154 -2.13 17.43 18.69
CA ARG A 154 -3.14 17.21 17.63
C ARG A 154 -3.89 18.48 17.26
N GLY A 155 -4.30 19.28 18.25
CA GLY A 155 -5.07 20.51 18.03
C GLY A 155 -4.27 21.52 17.21
N LEU A 156 -3.03 21.79 17.64
CA LEU A 156 -2.13 22.73 16.97
C LEU A 156 -1.82 22.32 15.53
N LEU A 157 -1.56 21.03 15.29
CA LEU A 157 -1.30 20.55 13.93
C LEU A 157 -2.56 20.60 13.05
N LEU A 158 -3.74 20.30 13.61
CA LEU A 158 -5.01 20.42 12.88
C LEU A 158 -5.28 21.86 12.43
N GLU A 159 -5.10 22.83 13.32
CA GLU A 159 -5.23 24.26 13.02
C GLU A 159 -4.23 24.67 11.93
N LYS A 160 -2.95 24.33 12.10
CA LYS A 160 -1.89 24.63 11.13
C LYS A 160 -2.20 24.08 9.72
N LEU A 161 -2.78 22.88 9.63
CA LEU A 161 -3.18 22.28 8.34
C LEU A 161 -4.39 23.01 7.74
N ARG A 162 -5.40 23.33 8.55
CA ARG A 162 -6.62 24.02 8.11
C ARG A 162 -6.36 25.45 7.63
N ASP A 163 -5.51 26.18 8.33
CA ASP A 163 -5.09 27.54 7.97
C ASP A 163 -4.35 27.57 6.62
N ALA A 164 -3.68 26.47 6.27
CA ALA A 164 -3.06 26.29 4.96
C ALA A 164 -4.03 25.78 3.87
N GLY A 165 -5.33 25.75 4.15
CA GLY A 165 -6.38 25.33 3.22
C GLY A 165 -6.43 23.82 2.97
N LEU A 166 -5.84 22.98 3.84
CA LEU A 166 -5.95 21.53 3.75
C LEU A 166 -7.17 21.04 4.55
N PRO A 167 -8.14 20.35 3.93
CA PRO A 167 -9.22 19.68 4.65
C PRO A 167 -8.65 18.61 5.60
N ALA A 168 -8.60 18.92 6.89
CA ALA A 168 -8.05 18.06 7.92
C ALA A 168 -9.07 17.80 9.05
N GLU A 169 -9.21 16.54 9.43
CA GLU A 169 -10.09 16.08 10.49
C GLU A 169 -9.32 15.17 11.48
N PRO A 170 -9.73 15.13 12.76
CA PRO A 170 -9.21 14.13 13.69
C PRO A 170 -9.39 12.72 13.13
N GLY A 171 -8.35 11.89 13.27
CA GLY A 171 -8.48 10.45 13.02
C GLY A 171 -9.21 9.74 14.17
N LYS A 172 -9.36 8.42 14.03
CA LYS A 172 -9.93 7.55 15.07
C LYS A 172 -9.01 7.39 16.28
N LEU A 173 -7.69 7.54 16.08
CA LEU A 173 -6.72 7.49 17.16
C LEU A 173 -6.42 8.89 17.68
N GLY A 174 -6.11 9.00 18.97
CA GLY A 174 -5.73 10.28 19.61
C GLY A 174 -4.51 10.95 18.96
N ILE A 175 -3.68 10.15 18.30
CA ILE A 175 -2.42 10.54 17.65
C ILE A 175 -2.52 10.67 16.12
N SER A 176 -3.72 10.56 15.54
CA SER A 176 -3.91 10.59 14.09
C SER A 176 -4.73 11.78 13.59
N ILE A 177 -4.38 12.24 12.39
CA ILE A 177 -5.12 13.23 11.61
C ILE A 177 -5.35 12.66 10.22
N LYS A 178 -6.57 12.79 9.69
CA LYS A 178 -6.86 12.49 8.29
C LYS A 178 -6.85 13.78 7.50
N VAL A 179 -6.20 13.75 6.35
CA VAL A 179 -6.12 14.87 5.41
C VAL A 179 -6.66 14.40 4.07
N ALA A 180 -7.61 15.16 3.54
CA ALA A 180 -8.09 15.00 2.17
C ALA A 180 -7.45 16.06 1.27
N GLY A 181 -7.22 15.73 0.01
CA GLY A 181 -6.66 16.66 -0.98
C GLY A 181 -5.49 16.05 -1.77
N GLY A 182 -5.27 16.58 -2.98
CA GLY A 182 -4.29 16.06 -3.94
C GLY A 182 -2.88 16.66 -3.85
N ARG A 183 -2.56 17.41 -2.78
CA ARG A 183 -1.23 18.01 -2.59
C ARG A 183 -0.23 16.96 -2.10
N ARG A 184 1.04 17.13 -2.46
CA ARG A 184 2.12 16.26 -1.96
C ARG A 184 2.31 16.46 -0.47
N VAL A 185 2.42 15.36 0.27
CA VAL A 185 2.57 15.44 1.75
C VAL A 185 3.85 16.18 2.16
N SER A 186 4.89 16.15 1.34
CA SER A 186 6.12 16.92 1.57
C SER A 186 5.92 18.44 1.60
N GLU A 187 4.78 18.92 1.09
CA GLU A 187 4.42 20.35 1.07
C GLU A 187 3.45 20.73 2.20
N PHE A 188 3.02 19.76 3.01
CA PHE A 188 2.12 20.05 4.12
C PHE A 188 2.92 20.82 5.20
N PRO A 189 2.33 21.88 5.78
CA PRO A 189 2.96 22.59 6.89
C PRO A 189 3.35 21.64 8.02
N GLY A 190 4.57 21.73 8.52
CA GLY A 190 5.08 20.83 9.58
C GLY A 190 5.82 19.59 9.07
N TYR A 191 5.83 19.32 7.76
CA TYR A 191 6.54 18.16 7.22
C TYR A 191 8.05 18.24 7.46
N THR A 192 8.65 19.38 7.11
CA THR A 192 10.09 19.65 7.22
C THR A 192 10.57 19.73 8.66
N GLU A 193 9.74 20.28 9.54
CA GLU A 193 10.00 20.40 10.98
C GLU A 193 9.83 19.06 11.71
N GLY A 194 9.28 18.05 11.02
CA GLY A 194 9.07 16.71 11.57
C GLY A 194 7.91 16.63 12.55
N LEU A 195 6.90 17.50 12.40
CA LEU A 195 5.71 17.52 13.28
C LEU A 195 4.81 16.30 13.13
N PHE A 196 4.97 15.56 12.03
CA PHE A 196 4.21 14.34 11.76
C PHE A 196 4.95 13.38 10.83
N ALA A 197 4.45 12.15 10.78
CA ALA A 197 4.81 11.11 9.81
C ALA A 197 3.57 10.63 9.04
N VAL A 198 3.73 10.22 7.78
CA VAL A 198 2.63 9.58 7.03
C VAL A 198 2.51 8.14 7.46
N GLN A 199 1.41 7.78 8.11
CA GLN A 199 1.20 6.44 8.63
C GLN A 199 -0.29 6.16 8.77
N ASN A 200 -0.73 4.95 8.38
CA ASN A 200 -2.10 4.50 8.57
C ASN A 200 -2.34 4.14 10.05
N GLU A 201 -3.54 4.39 10.56
CA GLU A 201 -3.97 4.06 11.93
C GLU A 201 -3.74 2.59 12.26
N ALA A 202 -4.01 1.67 11.32
CA ALA A 202 -3.75 0.24 11.51
C ALA A 202 -2.28 -0.07 11.83
N ALA A 203 -1.34 0.69 11.24
CA ALA A 203 0.09 0.54 11.53
C ALA A 203 0.47 1.16 12.89
N MET A 204 -0.24 2.20 13.34
CA MET A 204 -0.05 2.79 14.67
C MET A 204 -0.53 1.83 15.77
N ILE A 205 -1.64 1.11 15.52
CA ILE A 205 -2.17 0.12 16.47
C ILE A 205 -1.14 -0.97 16.73
N ALA A 206 -0.41 -1.46 15.72
CA ALA A 206 0.60 -2.51 15.91
C ALA A 206 1.66 -2.13 16.98
N THR A 207 2.14 -0.89 16.95
CA THR A 207 3.09 -0.37 17.95
C THR A 207 2.44 -0.06 19.29
N MET A 208 1.16 0.33 19.32
CA MET A 208 0.42 0.51 20.57
C MET A 208 0.15 -0.84 21.27
N VAL A 209 -0.12 -1.90 20.51
CA VAL A 209 -0.30 -3.27 21.02
C VAL A 209 1.01 -3.86 21.53
N LEU A 210 2.14 -3.58 20.85
CA LEU A 210 3.47 -3.91 21.37
C LEU A 210 3.74 -3.22 22.72
N GLY A 211 3.14 -2.04 22.92
CA GLY A 211 3.22 -1.24 24.13
C GLY A 211 4.62 -0.87 24.62
N PRO A 212 5.56 -0.36 23.78
CA PRO A 212 6.87 0.09 24.25
C PRO A 212 6.80 1.11 25.39
N GLU A 213 7.67 0.96 26.37
CA GLU A 213 7.79 1.81 27.55
C GLU A 213 9.14 2.53 27.55
N HIS A 214 9.26 3.60 28.34
CA HIS A 214 10.52 4.33 28.49
C HIS A 214 11.63 3.38 28.97
N GLY A 215 12.77 3.42 28.28
CA GLY A 215 13.95 2.60 28.61
C GLY A 215 14.02 1.26 27.87
N ASP A 216 12.95 0.83 27.20
CA ASP A 216 12.97 -0.42 26.46
C ASP A 216 13.99 -0.40 25.32
N VAL A 217 14.64 -1.54 25.12
CA VAL A 217 15.42 -1.83 23.90
C VAL A 217 14.54 -2.65 22.96
N VAL A 218 14.15 -2.06 21.84
CA VAL A 218 13.16 -2.61 20.91
C VAL A 218 13.80 -2.98 19.58
N TRP A 219 13.45 -4.15 19.04
CA TRP A 219 13.83 -4.53 17.68
C TRP A 219 12.62 -4.47 16.73
N ASP A 220 12.71 -3.62 15.71
CA ASP A 220 11.81 -3.63 14.54
C ASP A 220 12.46 -4.43 13.41
N MET A 221 12.01 -5.68 13.21
CA MET A 221 12.73 -6.66 12.39
C MET A 221 12.61 -6.43 10.89
N CYS A 222 11.52 -5.81 10.44
CA CYS A 222 11.18 -5.60 9.03
C CYS A 222 10.76 -4.13 8.86
N ALA A 223 11.65 -3.24 9.28
CA ALA A 223 11.34 -1.89 9.68
C ALA A 223 10.99 -0.95 8.53
N ALA A 224 11.55 -1.15 7.34
CA ALA A 224 11.47 -0.13 6.30
C ALA A 224 10.03 0.03 5.77
N PRO A 225 9.56 1.26 5.46
CA PRO A 225 10.32 2.51 5.42
C PRO A 225 10.46 3.25 6.77
N GLY A 226 10.14 2.61 7.90
CA GLY A 226 10.45 3.12 9.24
C GLY A 226 9.28 3.76 9.99
N GLY A 227 8.06 3.76 9.44
CA GLY A 227 6.91 4.41 10.10
C GLY A 227 6.64 3.87 11.51
N LYS A 228 6.68 2.54 11.68
CA LYS A 228 6.51 1.88 12.99
C LYS A 228 7.75 2.10 13.88
N THR A 229 8.95 1.95 13.33
CA THR A 229 10.21 2.28 14.01
C THR A 229 10.19 3.67 14.64
N MET A 230 9.78 4.69 13.88
CA MET A 230 9.72 6.06 14.37
C MET A 230 8.63 6.26 15.42
N HIS A 231 7.57 5.44 15.41
CA HIS A 231 6.57 5.48 16.50
C HIS A 231 7.14 4.86 17.77
N ILE A 232 7.83 3.73 17.64
CA ILE A 232 8.49 3.08 18.77
C ILE A 232 9.55 4.02 19.36
N ALA A 233 10.36 4.66 18.52
CA ALA A 233 11.40 5.60 18.93
C ALA A 233 10.84 6.76 19.76
N GLU A 234 9.66 7.25 19.37
CA GLU A 234 8.91 8.28 20.09
C GLU A 234 8.44 7.77 21.47
N LEU A 235 7.86 6.56 21.53
CA LEU A 235 7.34 5.95 22.76
C LEU A 235 8.45 5.61 23.77
N VAL A 236 9.62 5.19 23.31
CA VAL A 236 10.77 4.83 24.17
C VAL A 236 11.74 5.99 24.40
N SER A 237 11.40 7.19 23.91
CA SER A 237 12.29 8.36 23.92
C SER A 237 12.80 8.72 25.32
N GLY A 238 13.98 9.33 25.37
CA GLY A 238 14.68 9.76 26.59
C GLY A 238 15.67 8.74 27.16
N THR A 239 15.32 7.46 27.17
CA THR A 239 16.15 6.41 27.79
C THR A 239 16.20 5.08 27.04
N GLY A 240 15.23 4.80 26.17
CA GLY A 240 15.16 3.57 25.38
C GLY A 240 15.85 3.68 24.03
N PHE A 241 15.91 2.56 23.32
CA PHE A 241 16.67 2.43 22.07
C PHE A 241 15.96 1.51 21.08
N VAL A 242 16.00 1.86 19.79
CA VAL A 242 15.37 1.06 18.73
C VAL A 242 16.42 0.58 17.74
N VAL A 243 16.48 -0.74 17.53
CA VAL A 243 17.17 -1.34 16.40
C VAL A 243 16.17 -1.56 15.28
N ALA A 244 16.47 -1.03 14.10
CA ALA A 244 15.63 -1.13 12.91
C ALA A 244 16.37 -1.93 11.84
N SER A 245 15.81 -3.05 11.40
CA SER A 245 16.42 -3.85 10.35
C SER A 245 15.52 -4.05 9.14
N ASP A 246 16.12 -4.15 7.97
CA ASP A 246 15.49 -4.66 6.75
C ASP A 246 16.56 -5.36 5.91
N ILE A 247 16.15 -6.26 5.03
CA ILE A 247 17.09 -6.98 4.14
C ILE A 247 17.63 -6.08 3.02
N ASP A 248 16.92 -5.00 2.73
CA ASP A 248 17.22 -4.08 1.63
C ASP A 248 17.94 -2.81 2.15
N GLU A 249 19.15 -2.59 1.63
CA GLU A 249 20.03 -1.46 1.98
C GLU A 249 19.44 -0.10 1.60
N HIS A 250 18.81 0.00 0.44
CA HIS A 250 18.16 1.24 0.01
C HIS A 250 16.96 1.57 0.91
N ARG A 251 16.17 0.55 1.27
CA ARG A 251 15.01 0.71 2.15
C ARG A 251 15.40 1.05 3.59
N THR A 252 16.54 0.57 4.09
CA THR A 252 17.09 1.00 5.38
C THR A 252 17.55 2.45 5.36
N GLY A 253 18.06 2.96 4.22
CA GLY A 253 18.35 4.39 4.03
C GLY A 253 17.15 5.30 4.31
N LEU A 254 15.94 4.91 3.91
CA LEU A 254 14.69 5.65 4.16
C LEU A 254 14.36 5.78 5.66
N ILE A 255 14.80 4.82 6.47
CA ILE A 255 14.66 4.88 7.94
C ILE A 255 15.58 5.97 8.50
N GLY A 256 16.80 6.07 7.97
CA GLY A 256 17.76 7.14 8.31
C GLY A 256 17.24 8.54 7.96
N GLU A 257 16.65 8.70 6.77
CA GLU A 257 16.00 9.97 6.38
C GLU A 257 14.83 10.32 7.31
N SER A 258 13.99 9.34 7.63
CA SER A 258 12.85 9.52 8.54
C SER A 258 13.31 9.88 9.95
N LYS A 259 14.36 9.21 10.44
CA LYS A 259 15.02 9.48 11.72
C LYS A 259 15.48 10.94 11.80
N GLN A 260 16.23 11.40 10.80
CA GLN A 260 16.75 12.76 10.75
C GLN A 260 15.63 13.80 10.69
N ARG A 261 14.64 13.61 9.80
CA ARG A 261 13.53 14.56 9.63
C ARG A 261 12.67 14.67 10.89
N LEU A 262 12.37 13.53 11.53
CA LEU A 262 11.53 13.51 12.73
C LEU A 262 12.29 13.91 14.00
N GLY A 263 13.63 13.86 13.98
CA GLY A 263 14.49 14.31 15.08
C GLY A 263 14.60 13.27 16.19
N PHE A 264 14.74 11.99 15.84
CA PHE A 264 14.98 10.92 16.80
C PHE A 264 16.44 10.49 16.76
N ASP A 265 17.13 10.45 17.89
CA ASP A 265 18.55 10.04 17.93
C ASP A 265 18.73 8.59 18.42
N ASN A 266 17.70 8.03 19.07
CA ASN A 266 17.68 6.70 19.69
C ASN A 266 17.33 5.55 18.73
N VAL A 267 17.68 5.68 17.46
CA VAL A 267 17.43 4.65 16.43
C VAL A 267 18.71 4.30 15.70
N SER A 268 19.01 3.01 15.61
CA SER A 268 20.09 2.48 14.75
C SER A 268 19.54 1.54 13.70
N THR A 269 20.05 1.66 12.48
CA THR A 269 19.67 0.85 11.34
C THR A 269 20.70 -0.23 11.05
N VAL A 270 20.27 -1.43 10.66
CA VAL A 270 21.16 -2.52 10.23
C VAL A 270 20.55 -3.28 9.05
N VAL A 271 21.34 -3.54 8.02
CA VAL A 271 20.92 -4.40 6.91
C VAL A 271 21.03 -5.86 7.35
N LEU A 272 19.90 -6.57 7.37
CA LEU A 272 19.83 -7.90 7.95
C LEU A 272 18.70 -8.75 7.35
N ASP A 273 19.03 -9.98 6.94
CA ASP A 273 18.06 -11.06 6.77
C ASP A 273 17.77 -11.72 8.12
N ALA A 274 16.62 -11.37 8.69
CA ALA A 274 16.20 -11.87 9.99
C ALA A 274 15.55 -13.27 9.95
N THR A 275 15.56 -13.98 8.82
CA THR A 275 15.06 -15.36 8.73
C THR A 275 16.05 -16.41 9.27
N HIS A 276 17.28 -15.99 9.58
CA HIS A 276 18.36 -16.83 10.07
C HIS A 276 18.91 -16.29 11.40
N ALA A 277 18.47 -16.86 12.52
CA ALA A 277 18.83 -16.38 13.86
C ALA A 277 20.34 -16.23 14.11
N ASP A 278 21.17 -17.20 13.68
CA ASP A 278 22.62 -17.13 13.91
C ASP A 278 23.28 -16.00 13.11
N LYS A 279 22.83 -15.79 11.86
CA LYS A 279 23.29 -14.68 11.02
C LYS A 279 22.81 -13.34 11.58
N ALA A 280 21.59 -13.28 12.11
CA ALA A 280 21.07 -12.10 12.81
C ALA A 280 21.93 -11.73 14.02
N ALA A 281 22.30 -12.72 14.85
CA ALA A 281 23.14 -12.49 16.01
C ALA A 281 24.52 -11.98 15.60
N GLN A 282 25.10 -12.56 14.55
CA GLN A 282 26.39 -12.11 14.03
C GLN A 282 26.33 -10.67 13.51
N ALA A 283 25.35 -10.34 12.67
CA ALA A 283 25.20 -9.00 12.10
C ALA A 283 25.00 -7.93 13.19
N LEU A 284 24.14 -8.21 14.18
CA LEU A 284 23.90 -7.30 15.31
C LEU A 284 25.17 -7.08 16.14
N ARG A 285 25.92 -8.13 16.47
CA ARG A 285 27.20 -8.02 17.19
C ARG A 285 28.23 -7.23 16.40
N SER A 286 28.38 -7.51 15.11
CA SER A 286 29.32 -6.81 14.22
C SER A 286 28.99 -5.32 14.09
N ALA A 287 27.71 -4.96 14.18
CA ALA A 287 27.26 -3.56 14.20
C ALA A 287 27.35 -2.90 15.59
N GLY A 288 27.80 -3.63 16.63
CA GLY A 288 27.83 -3.12 18.01
C GLY A 288 26.43 -2.91 18.61
N LEU A 289 25.43 -3.64 18.11
CA LEU A 289 24.02 -3.52 18.51
C LEU A 289 23.63 -4.61 19.53
N PRO A 290 22.57 -4.37 20.33
CA PRO A 290 22.01 -5.36 21.24
C PRO A 290 21.62 -6.65 20.52
N VAL A 291 21.76 -7.79 21.21
CA VAL A 291 21.32 -9.11 20.76
C VAL A 291 20.19 -9.70 21.62
N CYS A 292 19.72 -8.94 22.61
CA CYS A 292 18.55 -9.26 23.43
C CYS A 292 17.69 -8.01 23.58
N PHE A 293 16.38 -8.15 23.39
CA PHE A 293 15.43 -7.05 23.34
C PHE A 293 14.32 -7.23 24.36
N ASP A 294 13.85 -6.13 24.94
CA ASP A 294 12.67 -6.11 25.80
C ASP A 294 11.41 -6.34 24.97
N LYS A 295 11.41 -5.81 23.74
CA LYS A 295 10.29 -5.89 22.81
C LYS A 295 10.76 -6.16 21.38
N VAL A 296 10.00 -6.98 20.65
CA VAL A 296 10.26 -7.27 19.24
C VAL A 296 9.00 -7.07 18.42
N LEU A 297 9.09 -6.23 17.39
CA LEU A 297 8.07 -6.05 16.38
C LEU A 297 8.42 -6.86 15.13
N VAL A 298 7.51 -7.73 14.73
CA VAL A 298 7.55 -8.43 13.45
C VAL A 298 6.44 -7.87 12.55
N ASP A 299 6.75 -6.79 11.82
CA ASP A 299 5.89 -6.28 10.72
C ASP A 299 6.17 -7.08 9.45
N ALA A 300 5.63 -8.28 9.38
CA ALA A 300 6.17 -9.30 8.51
C ALA A 300 5.88 -9.02 7.02
N PRO A 301 6.83 -9.34 6.11
CA PRO A 301 6.60 -9.28 4.69
C PRO A 301 5.42 -10.21 4.32
N CYS A 302 4.41 -9.64 3.68
CA CYS A 302 3.18 -10.36 3.36
C CYS A 302 2.68 -10.01 1.95
N SER A 303 1.53 -10.56 1.59
CA SER A 303 0.95 -10.38 0.25
C SER A 303 0.56 -8.93 -0.03
N GLY A 304 0.33 -8.12 1.01
CA GLY A 304 -0.12 -6.72 0.90
C GLY A 304 -1.58 -6.58 0.47
N LEU A 305 -2.36 -7.66 0.50
CA LEU A 305 -3.75 -7.66 0.06
C LEU A 305 -4.65 -6.69 0.86
N GLY A 306 -4.23 -6.24 2.05
CA GLY A 306 -4.96 -5.27 2.86
C GLY A 306 -4.74 -3.81 2.45
N VAL A 307 -3.74 -3.55 1.61
CA VAL A 307 -3.37 -2.19 1.16
C VAL A 307 -3.63 -1.95 -0.33
N ILE A 308 -4.44 -2.81 -0.97
CA ILE A 308 -4.80 -2.72 -2.40
C ILE A 308 -5.36 -1.35 -2.79
N GLY A 309 -6.13 -0.69 -1.90
CA GLY A 309 -6.64 0.66 -2.18
C GLY A 309 -5.54 1.68 -2.46
N LYS A 310 -4.41 1.56 -1.73
CA LYS A 310 -3.22 2.39 -1.90
C LYS A 310 -2.30 1.88 -3.03
N HIS A 311 -2.22 0.56 -3.19
CA HIS A 311 -1.32 -0.13 -4.12
C HIS A 311 -2.12 -1.10 -5.01
N PRO A 312 -2.81 -0.58 -6.06
CA PRO A 312 -3.71 -1.40 -6.88
C PRO A 312 -3.00 -2.44 -7.75
N ASP A 313 -1.71 -2.25 -8.00
CA ASP A 313 -0.81 -3.16 -8.70
C ASP A 313 -0.66 -4.53 -7.99
N ILE A 314 -0.82 -4.57 -6.66
CA ILE A 314 -0.81 -5.80 -5.86
C ILE A 314 -1.75 -6.87 -6.44
N LYS A 315 -2.93 -6.46 -6.95
CA LYS A 315 -3.91 -7.37 -7.55
C LYS A 315 -3.31 -8.22 -8.68
N TRP A 316 -2.38 -7.66 -9.45
CA TRP A 316 -1.88 -8.28 -10.68
C TRP A 316 -0.48 -8.85 -10.53
N MET A 317 0.29 -8.38 -9.55
CA MET A 317 1.63 -8.89 -9.26
C MET A 317 1.62 -10.10 -8.34
N ARG A 318 0.58 -10.24 -7.49
CA ARG A 318 0.47 -11.37 -6.57
C ARG A 318 -0.20 -12.56 -7.23
N ARG A 319 0.32 -13.73 -6.94
CA ARG A 319 -0.27 -15.02 -7.29
C ARG A 319 -0.70 -15.72 -6.02
N GLU A 320 -1.73 -16.54 -6.12
CA GLU A 320 -2.19 -17.38 -5.00
C GLU A 320 -1.06 -18.29 -4.47
N SER A 321 -0.20 -18.78 -5.37
CA SER A 321 0.97 -19.59 -5.04
C SER A 321 2.03 -18.88 -4.19
N ASP A 322 1.99 -17.54 -4.09
CA ASP A 322 2.97 -16.79 -3.29
C ASP A 322 2.64 -16.86 -1.78
N ILE A 323 1.39 -17.16 -1.41
CA ILE A 323 0.91 -17.13 -0.02
C ILE A 323 1.64 -18.15 0.89
N PRO A 324 1.80 -19.44 0.51
CA PRO A 324 2.47 -20.41 1.37
C PRO A 324 3.93 -20.05 1.65
N ALA A 325 4.68 -19.62 0.63
CA ALA A 325 6.08 -19.23 0.78
C ALA A 325 6.24 -18.02 1.72
N MET A 326 5.31 -17.07 1.67
CA MET A 326 5.27 -15.94 2.62
C MET A 326 4.98 -16.40 4.04
N ALA A 327 4.04 -17.33 4.23
CA ALA A 327 3.72 -17.87 5.55
C ALA A 327 4.91 -18.60 6.19
N ILE A 328 5.65 -19.40 5.40
CA ILE A 328 6.88 -20.06 5.87
C ILE A 328 7.92 -19.02 6.30
N ARG A 329 8.14 -17.97 5.50
CA ARG A 329 9.07 -16.90 5.85
C ARG A 329 8.64 -16.17 7.13
N GLN A 330 7.35 -15.92 7.31
CA GLN A 330 6.79 -15.31 8.52
C GLN A 330 7.06 -16.17 9.75
N SER A 331 6.93 -17.50 9.64
CA SER A 331 7.28 -18.42 10.72
C SER A 331 8.76 -18.33 11.11
N LEU A 332 9.67 -18.31 10.14
CA LEU A 332 11.11 -18.18 10.41
C LEU A 332 11.48 -16.86 11.09
N LEU A 333 10.79 -15.78 10.73
CA LEU A 333 10.94 -14.48 11.39
C LEU A 333 10.46 -14.53 12.84
N LEU A 334 9.33 -15.19 13.10
CA LEU A 334 8.81 -15.38 14.46
C LEU A 334 9.74 -16.23 15.32
N ASP A 335 10.29 -17.31 14.76
CA ASP A 335 11.28 -18.16 15.45
C ASP A 335 12.53 -17.36 15.81
N THR A 336 12.99 -16.49 14.90
CA THR A 336 14.11 -15.59 15.17
C THR A 336 13.73 -14.57 16.23
N ALA A 337 12.59 -13.89 16.10
CA ALA A 337 12.11 -12.91 17.08
C ALA A 337 12.09 -13.47 18.51
N ALA A 338 11.55 -14.68 18.68
CA ALA A 338 11.45 -15.35 19.98
C ALA A 338 12.81 -15.62 20.62
N ARG A 339 13.86 -15.93 19.84
CA ARG A 339 15.21 -16.20 20.35
C ARG A 339 15.94 -14.95 20.85
N PHE A 340 15.56 -13.78 20.35
CA PHE A 340 16.18 -12.50 20.71
C PHE A 340 15.38 -11.74 21.77
N LEU A 341 14.25 -12.29 22.22
CA LEU A 341 13.41 -11.70 23.25
C LEU A 341 13.93 -12.08 24.65
N LYS A 342 14.01 -11.08 25.54
CA LYS A 342 14.33 -11.33 26.96
C LYS A 342 13.18 -12.10 27.64
N PRO A 343 13.45 -12.87 28.71
CA PRO A 343 12.38 -13.41 29.56
C PRO A 343 11.44 -12.29 30.05
N GLY A 344 10.14 -12.49 29.88
CA GLY A 344 9.13 -11.47 30.23
C GLY A 344 8.95 -10.36 29.19
N GLY A 345 9.72 -10.38 28.09
CA GLY A 345 9.56 -9.44 26.99
C GLY A 345 8.28 -9.67 26.17
N ALA A 346 7.95 -8.71 25.30
CA ALA A 346 6.77 -8.79 24.44
C ALA A 346 7.13 -8.86 22.94
N LEU A 347 6.43 -9.74 22.22
CA LEU A 347 6.50 -9.84 20.77
C LEU A 347 5.16 -9.42 20.16
N ALA A 348 5.19 -8.49 19.21
CA ALA A 348 4.03 -8.16 18.39
C ALA A 348 4.24 -8.63 16.94
N TYR A 349 3.33 -9.46 16.45
CA TYR A 349 3.26 -9.86 15.05
C TYR A 349 2.19 -9.05 14.34
N SER A 350 2.54 -8.46 13.19
CA SER A 350 1.58 -7.71 12.38
C SER A 350 1.82 -7.96 10.89
N THR A 351 0.75 -7.86 10.12
CA THR A 351 0.80 -7.92 8.65
C THR A 351 -0.23 -6.97 8.06
N CYS A 352 -0.05 -6.57 6.80
CA CYS A 352 -1.04 -5.81 6.04
C CYS A 352 -1.81 -6.69 5.05
N THR A 353 -2.18 -7.92 5.48
CA THR A 353 -2.94 -8.87 4.65
C THR A 353 -4.20 -9.39 5.35
N PRO A 354 -5.36 -9.42 4.66
CA PRO A 354 -6.53 -10.18 5.07
C PRO A 354 -6.51 -11.63 4.57
N ALA A 355 -5.42 -12.13 3.98
CA ALA A 355 -5.30 -13.55 3.65
C ALA A 355 -4.93 -14.37 4.89
N SER A 356 -5.50 -15.57 5.01
CA SER A 356 -5.14 -16.59 6.00
C SER A 356 -4.49 -17.77 5.30
N TYR A 357 -3.59 -18.45 6.01
CA TYR A 357 -3.01 -19.72 5.63
C TYR A 357 -2.89 -20.57 6.90
N THR A 358 -3.61 -21.68 6.94
CA THR A 358 -3.80 -22.50 8.14
C THR A 358 -3.02 -23.82 8.12
N HIS A 359 -2.18 -24.03 7.10
CA HIS A 359 -1.38 -25.25 6.94
C HIS A 359 0.11 -24.93 7.16
N LEU A 360 0.47 -24.61 8.40
CA LEU A 360 1.87 -24.49 8.84
C LEU A 360 2.24 -25.63 9.77
#